data_AF-A0A4Q5PYH7-F1
#
_entry.id   AF-A0A4Q5PYH7-F1
#
_cell.length_a   1.000
_cell.length_b   1.000
_cell.length_c   1.000
_cell.angle_alpha   90.00
_cell.angle_beta   90.00
_cell.angle_gamma   90.00
#
_symmetry.space_group_name_H-M   'P 1'
#
loop_
_entity.id
_entity.type
_entity.pdbx_description
1 polymer ?
#
loop_
_entity_poly.entity_id
_entity_poly.type
_entity_poly.pdbx_seq_one_letter_code
_entity_poly.pdbx_strand_id
1 'polypeptide(L)' 'LYFPENITVDKIFAAMRKNHTQMIIVSDEYGGTEGLITIDDIFEQVIGSAA' A
#
# COMPACT_ATOMS: atom_id res chain seq x y z
N LEU A 1 5.39 -7.51 -2.89
CA LEU A 1 4.60 -7.92 -1.69
C LEU A 1 3.13 -7.94 -2.10
N TYR A 2 2.34 -8.87 -1.56
CA TYR A 2 0.90 -8.97 -1.80
C TYR A 2 0.14 -8.69 -0.50
N PHE A 3 -0.87 -7.85 -0.56
CA PHE A 3 -1.72 -7.49 0.57
C PHE A 3 -3.20 -7.59 0.20
N PRO A 4 -4.08 -8.05 1.12
CA PRO A 4 -5.52 -7.90 0.95
C PRO A 4 -5.94 -6.42 1.06
N GLU A 5 -7.10 -6.08 0.50
CA GLU A 5 -7.66 -4.72 0.49
C GLU A 5 -7.86 -4.10 1.87
N ASN A 6 -8.08 -4.94 2.90
CA ASN A 6 -8.46 -4.50 4.24
C ASN A 6 -7.28 -4.12 5.15
N ILE A 7 -6.09 -3.87 4.58
CA ILE A 7 -4.88 -3.52 5.32
C ILE A 7 -4.73 -2.00 5.44
N THR A 8 -4.46 -1.51 6.65
CA THR A 8 -4.18 -0.10 6.92
C THR A 8 -2.88 0.38 6.26
N VAL A 9 -2.88 1.62 5.78
CA VAL A 9 -1.72 2.29 5.16
C VAL A 9 -0.46 2.22 6.02
N ASP A 10 -0.56 2.40 7.35
CA ASP A 10 0.59 2.32 8.26
C ASP A 10 1.32 0.96 8.21
N LYS A 11 0.55 -0.13 8.09
CA LYS A 11 1.10 -1.49 7.98
C LYS A 11 1.75 -1.73 6.63
N ILE A 12 1.13 -1.23 5.56
CA ILE A 12 1.70 -1.27 4.21
C ILE A 12 3.04 -0.51 4.20
N PHE A 13 3.06 0.72 4.72
CA PHE A 13 4.25 1.56 4.78
C PHE A 13 5.38 0.91 5.60
N ALA A 14 5.06 0.36 6.77
CA ALA A 14 6.03 -0.37 7.59
C ALA A 14 6.63 -1.57 6.85
N ALA A 15 5.81 -2.32 6.10
CA ALA A 15 6.27 -3.46 5.31
C ALA A 15 7.11 -3.03 4.10
N MET A 16 6.71 -1.97 3.39
CA MET A 16 7.47 -1.40 2.28
C MET A 16 8.85 -0.94 2.72
N ARG A 17 8.94 -0.24 3.87
CA ARG A 17 10.21 0.16 4.49
C ARG A 17 11.07 -1.03 4.88
N LYS A 18 10.49 -2.03 5.53
CA LYS A 18 11.23 -3.24 5.98
C LYS A 18 11.81 -4.02 4.80
N ASN A 19 11.10 -4.09 3.68
CA ASN A 19 11.50 -4.86 2.50
C ASN A 19 12.17 -4.01 1.41
N HIS A 20 12.48 -2.74 1.69
CA HIS A 20 13.05 -1.80 0.73
C HIS A 20 12.33 -1.79 -0.63
N THR A 21 11.00 -1.85 -0.59
CA THR A 21 10.15 -1.98 -1.78
C THR A 21 9.30 -0.73 -1.94
N GLN A 22 9.18 -0.22 -3.17
CA GLN A 22 8.46 1.03 -3.48
C GLN A 22 7.05 0.81 -4.05
N MET A 23 6.67 -0.44 -4.32
CA MET A 23 5.37 -0.80 -4.89
C MET A 23 4.86 -2.12 -4.31
N ILE A 24 3.57 -2.19 -4.02
CA ILE A 24 2.89 -3.43 -3.61
C ILE A 24 1.71 -3.71 -4.53
N ILE A 25 1.30 -4.98 -4.56
CA ILE A 25 0.09 -5.42 -5.28
C ILE A 25 -0.99 -5.67 -4.24
N VAL A 26 -2.17 -5.13 -4.49
CA VAL A 26 -3.39 -5.38 -3.71
C VAL A 26 -4.14 -6.50 -4.39
N SER A 27 -4.45 -7.55 -3.63
CA SER A 27 -5.18 -8.72 -4.09
C SER A 27 -6.57 -8.78 -3.45
N ASP A 28 -7.56 -9.16 -4.24
CA ASP A 28 -8.91 -9.45 -3.76
C ASP A 28 -9.00 -10.83 -3.07
N GLU A 29 -10.19 -11.15 -2.56
CA GLU A 29 -10.48 -12.40 -1.85
C GLU A 29 -10.46 -13.66 -2.73
N TYR A 30 -10.48 -13.48 -4.05
CA TYR A 30 -10.50 -14.57 -5.05
C TYR A 30 -9.11 -14.79 -5.67
N GLY A 31 -8.08 -14.06 -5.20
CA GLY A 31 -6.72 -14.13 -5.73
C GLY A 31 -6.52 -13.32 -7.01
N GLY A 32 -7.50 -12.50 -7.39
CA GLY A 32 -7.37 -11.49 -8.43
C GLY A 32 -6.53 -10.32 -7.95
N THR A 33 -5.92 -9.60 -8.89
CA THR A 33 -5.24 -8.33 -8.60
C THR A 33 -6.26 -7.21 -8.69
N GLU A 34 -6.50 -6.56 -7.57
CA GLU A 34 -7.41 -5.41 -7.49
C GLU A 34 -6.70 -4.12 -7.91
N GLY A 35 -5.41 -3.99 -7.55
CA GLY A 35 -4.63 -2.80 -7.88
C GLY A 35 -3.17 -2.84 -7.42
N LEU A 36 -2.52 -1.69 -7.53
CA LEU A 36 -1.16 -1.45 -7.04
C LEU A 36 -1.15 -0.20 -6.16
N ILE A 37 -0.29 -0.20 -5.15
CA ILE A 37 -0.03 0.97 -4.30
C ILE A 37 1.46 1.28 -4.35
N THR A 38 1.80 2.55 -4.52
CA THR A 38 3.15 3.07 -4.49
C THR A 38 3.42 3.86 -3.22
N ILE A 39 4.71 4.11 -2.96
CA ILE A 39 5.12 5.02 -1.87
C ILE A 39 4.59 6.44 -2.10
N ASP A 40 4.47 6.89 -3.34
CA ASP A 40 4.01 8.24 -3.66
C ASP A 40 2.53 8.41 -3.29
N ASP A 41 1.69 7.40 -3.53
CA ASP A 41 0.26 7.41 -3.12
C ASP A 41 0.11 7.54 -1.59
N ILE A 42 1.00 6.87 -0.84
CA ILE A 42 1.02 6.94 0.62
C ILE A 42 1.38 8.35 1.08
N PHE A 43 2.38 8.98 0.44
CA PHE A 43 2.75 10.35 0.77
C PHE A 43 1.65 11.35 0.42
N GLU A 44 0.98 11.18 -0.72
CA GLU A 44 -0.14 12.04 -1.11
C GLU A 44 -1.27 11.98 -0.09
N GLN A 45 -1.64 10.81 0.42
CA GLN A 45 -2.64 10.72 1.48
C GLN A 45 -2.22 11.43 2.77
N VAL A 46 -0.95 11.26 3.19
CA VAL A 46 -0.45 11.84 4.45
C VAL A 46 -0.33 13.36 4.34
N ILE A 47 0.17 13.87 3.21
CA ILE A 47 0.37 15.31 2.99
C ILE A 47 -0.94 16.00 2.64
N GLY A 48 -1.77 15.37 1.79
CA GLY A 48 -3.06 15.91 1.37
C GLY A 48 -4.11 15.96 2.48
N SER A 49 -4.00 15.10 3.50
CA SER A 49 -4.84 15.18 4.71
C SER A 49 -4.37 16.23 5.72
N ALA A 50 -3.14 16.75 5.58
CA ALA A 50 -2.58 17.76 6.46
C ALA A 50 -2.73 19.20 5.93
N ALA A 51 -3.35 19.37 4.75
CA ALA A 51 -3.65 20.65 4.10
C ALA A 51 -5.13 21.03 4.29
#